data_AF-A0A845JUR9-F1
#
_entry.id   AF-A0A845JUR9-F1
#
_cell.length_a   1.000
_cell.length_b   1.000
_cell.length_c   1.000
_cell.angle_alpha   90.00
_cell.angle_beta   90.00
_cell.angle_gamma   90.00
#
_symmetry.space_group_name_H-M   'P 1'
#
loop_
_entity.id
_entity.type
_entity.pdbx_description
1 polymer ?
#
loop_
_entity_poly.entity_id
_entity_poly.type
_entity_poly.pdbx_seq_one_letter_code
_entity_poly.pdbx_strand_id
1 'polypeptide(L)'
;MDNAQIKEFCEEALKVSETKGIQNGLSYLIGEKFGRSFLQLKKARQKLQFLYPSEEASDNHPLNKGGRTLKMSYALAIQEHYSTPLEQVKHYELFLKDFVAAIKNTFSQEDIRNYFDSSPQLSPEDEGSSDLDFSDVLQEAEEILAVEEIKRLFL
;
A
#
# COMPACT_ATOMS: atom_id res chain seq x y z
N MET A 1 -7.20 0.69 -11.57
CA MET A 1 -8.27 0.02 -10.80
C MET A 1 -9.35 1.04 -10.57
N ASP A 2 -10.62 0.66 -10.73
CA ASP A 2 -11.71 1.62 -10.74
C ASP A 2 -12.61 1.46 -9.51
N ASN A 3 -13.28 2.53 -9.10
CA ASN A 3 -14.18 2.57 -7.95
C ASN A 3 -15.32 1.52 -8.02
N ALA A 4 -15.65 1.02 -9.22
CA ALA A 4 -16.59 -0.07 -9.41
C ALA A 4 -16.09 -1.39 -8.79
N GLN A 5 -14.78 -1.66 -8.87
CA GLN A 5 -14.17 -2.87 -8.30
C GLN A 5 -14.20 -2.85 -6.77
N ILE A 6 -14.09 -1.66 -6.16
CA ILE A 6 -14.19 -1.50 -4.69
C ILE A 6 -15.57 -1.97 -4.20
N LYS A 7 -16.64 -1.59 -4.92
CA LYS A 7 -18.00 -2.01 -4.56
C LYS A 7 -18.19 -3.51 -4.71
N GLU A 8 -17.68 -4.09 -5.79
CA GLU A 8 -17.72 -5.54 -6.02
C GLU A 8 -16.99 -6.31 -4.90
N PHE A 9 -15.79 -5.88 -4.52
CA PHE A 9 -15.04 -6.48 -3.40
C PHE A 9 -15.80 -6.38 -2.09
N CYS A 10 -16.49 -5.26 -1.84
CA CYS A 10 -17.31 -5.08 -0.65
C CYS A 10 -18.52 -6.03 -0.64
N GLU A 11 -19.21 -6.19 -1.77
CA GLU A 11 -20.34 -7.11 -1.90
C GLU A 11 -19.92 -8.57 -1.73
N GLU A 12 -18.78 -8.97 -2.30
CA GLU A 12 -18.22 -10.30 -2.11
C GLU A 12 -17.84 -10.55 -0.64
N ALA A 13 -17.24 -9.57 0.02
CA ALA A 13 -16.87 -9.69 1.42
C ALA A 13 -18.08 -9.80 2.35
N LEU A 14 -19.19 -9.13 2.03
CA LEU A 14 -20.44 -9.30 2.76
C LEU A 14 -20.97 -10.73 2.63
N LYS A 15 -20.94 -11.32 1.42
CA LYS A 15 -21.31 -12.73 1.21
C LYS A 15 -20.40 -13.69 1.97
N VAL A 16 -19.10 -13.40 2.02
CA VAL A 16 -18.13 -14.19 2.82
C VAL A 16 -18.40 -14.03 4.32
N SER A 17 -18.73 -12.83 4.77
CA SER A 17 -19.09 -12.54 6.16
C SER A 17 -20.34 -13.30 6.59
N GLU A 18 -21.37 -13.37 5.74
CA GLU A 18 -22.60 -14.12 6.02
C GLU A 18 -22.37 -15.63 6.13
N THR A 19 -21.43 -16.18 5.38
CA THR A 19 -21.18 -17.63 5.31
C THR A 19 -20.11 -18.12 6.28
N LYS A 20 -19.08 -17.32 6.52
CA LYS A 20 -17.87 -17.70 7.26
C LYS A 20 -17.51 -16.75 8.41
N GLY A 21 -18.34 -15.74 8.67
CA GLY A 21 -18.14 -14.77 9.74
C GLY A 21 -17.36 -13.53 9.33
N ILE A 22 -17.57 -12.46 10.09
CA ILE A 22 -17.06 -11.09 9.82
C ILE A 22 -15.54 -11.05 9.66
N GLN A 23 -14.81 -11.81 10.47
CA GLN A 23 -13.34 -11.90 10.42
C GLN A 23 -12.84 -12.36 9.04
N ASN A 24 -13.51 -13.34 8.43
CA ASN A 24 -13.13 -13.85 7.11
C ASN A 24 -13.48 -12.87 5.98
N GLY A 25 -14.59 -12.12 6.13
CA GLY A 25 -14.93 -11.04 5.20
C GLY A 25 -13.89 -9.90 5.25
N LEU A 26 -13.46 -9.51 6.45
CA LEU A 26 -12.41 -8.51 6.65
C LEU A 26 -11.03 -9.01 6.20
N SER A 27 -10.72 -10.29 6.39
CA SER A 27 -9.48 -10.91 5.85
C SER A 27 -9.42 -10.84 4.33
N TYR A 28 -10.54 -11.10 3.65
CA TYR A 28 -10.61 -10.98 2.19
C TYR A 28 -10.42 -9.53 1.74
N LEU A 29 -11.13 -8.58 2.37
CA LEU A 29 -11.05 -7.17 1.98
C LEU A 29 -9.71 -6.53 2.34
N ILE A 30 -9.34 -6.56 3.62
CA ILE A 30 -8.19 -5.85 4.16
C ILE A 30 -6.91 -6.64 3.88
N GLY A 31 -6.92 -7.93 4.20
CA GLY A 31 -5.77 -8.82 3.99
C GLY A 31 -5.40 -8.95 2.52
N GLU A 32 -6.30 -9.51 1.72
CA GLU A 32 -5.96 -9.83 0.33
C GLU A 32 -6.09 -8.65 -0.63
N LYS A 33 -7.23 -7.94 -0.66
CA LYS A 33 -7.48 -6.92 -1.71
C LYS A 33 -6.80 -5.59 -1.41
N PHE A 34 -7.02 -5.06 -0.22
CA PHE A 34 -6.44 -3.81 0.24
C PHE A 34 -4.92 -3.95 0.41
N GLY A 35 -4.46 -5.02 1.09
CA GLY A 35 -3.05 -5.34 1.27
C GLY A 35 -2.26 -5.37 -0.04
N ARG A 36 -2.76 -6.07 -1.07
CA ARG A 36 -2.13 -6.09 -2.41
C ARG A 36 -2.02 -4.69 -3.03
N SER A 37 -3.07 -3.90 -2.95
CA SER A 37 -3.08 -2.52 -3.48
C SER A 37 -2.12 -1.62 -2.71
N PHE A 38 -2.04 -1.78 -1.38
CA PHE A 38 -1.11 -1.06 -0.53
C PHE A 38 0.35 -1.43 -0.81
N LEU A 39 0.65 -2.70 -1.02
CA LEU A 39 1.99 -3.16 -1.43
C LEU A 39 2.38 -2.62 -2.81
N GLN A 40 1.45 -2.51 -3.75
CA GLN A 40 1.69 -1.86 -5.05
C GLN A 40 2.04 -0.38 -4.89
N LEU A 41 1.35 0.35 -4.00
CA LEU A 41 1.69 1.73 -3.67
C LEU A 41 3.10 1.82 -3.07
N LYS A 42 3.46 0.94 -2.13
CA LYS A 42 4.80 0.92 -1.49
C LYS A 42 5.91 0.70 -2.53
N LYS A 43 5.72 -0.26 -3.44
CA LYS A 43 6.64 -0.50 -4.57
C LYS A 43 6.74 0.71 -5.50
N ALA A 44 5.63 1.38 -5.80
CA ALA A 44 5.63 2.58 -6.63
C ALA A 44 6.35 3.75 -5.94
N ARG A 45 6.18 3.92 -4.62
CA ARG A 45 6.90 4.93 -3.82
C ARG A 45 8.40 4.64 -3.71
N GLN A 46 8.80 3.39 -3.52
CA GLN A 46 10.22 3.01 -3.53
C GLN A 46 10.91 3.38 -4.85
N LYS A 47 10.24 3.24 -5.99
CA LYS A 47 10.78 3.71 -7.29
C LYS A 47 11.02 5.22 -7.34
N LEU A 48 10.24 6.00 -6.57
CA LEU A 48 10.36 7.45 -6.48
C LEU A 48 11.33 7.91 -5.38
N GLN A 49 11.77 7.03 -4.48
CA GLN A 49 12.64 7.42 -3.35
C GLN A 49 13.98 8.02 -3.82
N PHE A 50 14.42 7.67 -5.02
CA PHE A 50 15.67 8.17 -5.61
C PHE A 50 15.51 9.53 -6.31
N LEU A 51 14.28 10.01 -6.50
CA LEU A 51 14.01 11.33 -7.11
C LEU A 51 14.13 12.49 -6.12
N TYR A 52 13.81 12.22 -4.86
CA TYR A 52 13.81 13.20 -3.80
C TYR A 52 14.70 12.65 -2.67
N PRO A 53 15.97 13.08 -2.62
CA PRO A 53 16.81 12.81 -1.47
C PRO A 53 16.09 13.29 -0.20
N SER A 54 16.29 12.59 0.91
CA SER A 54 15.80 13.03 2.22
C SER A 54 16.23 14.48 2.51
N GLU A 55 15.46 15.20 3.34
CA GLU A 55 15.75 16.60 3.67
C GLU A 55 17.19 16.81 4.17
N GLU A 56 17.79 15.81 4.80
CA GLU A 56 19.18 15.78 5.28
C GLU A 56 20.23 15.82 4.16
N ALA A 57 19.89 15.38 2.95
CA ALA A 57 20.75 15.42 1.76
C ALA A 57 20.47 16.63 0.84
N SER A 58 19.51 17.49 1.21
CA SER A 58 19.06 18.64 0.41
C SER A 58 20.19 19.63 0.14
N ASP A 59 20.95 20.06 1.14
CA ASP A 59 21.95 21.12 0.98
C ASP A 59 23.14 20.73 0.08
N ASN A 60 23.46 19.44 0.00
CA ASN A 60 24.54 18.92 -0.84
C ASN A 60 24.07 18.43 -2.21
N HIS A 61 22.78 18.59 -2.54
CA HIS A 61 22.23 18.06 -3.78
C HIS A 61 22.85 18.72 -5.02
N PRO A 62 23.21 17.96 -6.07
CA PRO A 62 23.79 18.50 -7.31
C PRO A 62 22.93 19.59 -7.96
N LEU A 63 21.60 19.56 -7.77
CA LEU A 63 20.69 20.60 -8.27
C LEU A 63 20.80 21.92 -7.51
N ASN A 64 21.16 21.89 -6.23
CA ASN A 64 21.34 23.11 -5.46
C ASN A 64 22.67 23.80 -5.80
N LYS A 65 23.66 23.03 -6.25
CA LYS A 65 24.96 23.53 -6.74
C LYS A 65 24.99 23.78 -8.25
N GLY A 66 24.00 23.26 -8.98
CA GLY A 66 23.92 23.34 -10.44
C GLY A 66 23.30 24.63 -10.98
N GLY A 67 23.80 25.08 -12.13
CA GLY A 67 23.23 26.21 -12.87
C GLY A 67 21.85 25.91 -13.47
N ARG A 68 21.19 26.94 -14.03
CA ARG A 68 19.83 26.86 -14.63
C ARG A 68 19.69 25.72 -15.65
N THR A 69 20.73 25.45 -16.43
CA THR A 69 20.76 24.38 -17.44
C THR A 69 20.63 22.98 -16.82
N LEU A 70 21.35 22.72 -15.72
CA LEU A 70 21.29 21.42 -15.03
C LEU A 70 19.93 21.19 -14.39
N LYS A 71 19.33 22.25 -13.82
CA LYS A 71 17.97 22.21 -13.27
C LYS A 71 16.94 21.90 -14.35
N MET A 72 17.09 22.51 -15.54
CA MET A 72 16.20 22.28 -16.68
C MET A 72 16.34 20.84 -17.21
N SER A 73 17.56 20.35 -17.42
CA SER A 73 17.79 18.98 -17.91
C SER A 73 17.29 17.92 -16.92
N TYR A 74 17.44 18.18 -15.62
CA TYR A 74 16.91 17.30 -14.59
C TYR A 74 15.38 17.29 -14.55
N ALA A 75 14.74 18.47 -14.66
CA ALA A 75 13.29 18.54 -14.73
C ALA A 75 12.73 17.78 -15.95
N LEU A 76 13.41 17.88 -17.10
CA LEU A 76 13.05 17.12 -18.30
C LEU A 76 13.21 15.61 -18.08
N ALA A 77 14.32 15.15 -17.49
CA ALA A 77 14.53 13.74 -17.18
C ALA A 77 13.50 13.18 -16.18
N ILE A 78 13.08 13.99 -15.19
CA ILE A 78 11.97 13.63 -14.30
C ILE A 78 10.67 13.49 -15.08
N GLN A 79 10.35 14.48 -15.91
CA GLN A 79 9.11 14.49 -16.68
C GLN A 79 9.04 13.28 -17.63
N GLU A 80 10.17 12.93 -18.27
CA GLU A 80 10.24 11.85 -19.24
C GLU A 80 10.17 10.46 -18.59
N HIS A 81 10.86 10.24 -17.48
CA HIS A 81 10.98 8.90 -16.89
C HIS A 81 10.09 8.63 -15.68
N TYR A 82 9.58 9.68 -15.04
CA TYR A 82 8.88 9.56 -13.76
C TYR A 82 7.46 10.10 -13.76
N SER A 83 6.98 10.67 -14.87
CA SER A 83 5.58 11.06 -15.04
C SER A 83 4.63 9.88 -14.77
N THR A 84 4.86 8.73 -15.42
CA THR A 84 4.02 7.54 -15.24
C THR A 84 4.06 6.97 -13.81
N PRO A 85 5.24 6.74 -13.17
CA PRO A 85 5.29 6.35 -11.75
C PRO A 85 4.61 7.33 -10.79
N LEU A 86 4.73 8.66 -11.03
CA LEU A 86 4.07 9.68 -10.21
C LEU A 86 2.55 9.63 -10.33
N GLU A 87 2.04 9.44 -11.55
CA GLU A 87 0.61 9.25 -11.80
C GLU A 87 0.09 7.97 -11.15
N GLN A 88 0.86 6.87 -11.22
CA GLN A 88 0.51 5.62 -10.56
C GLN A 88 0.39 5.81 -9.05
N VAL A 89 1.35 6.47 -8.40
CA VAL A 89 1.28 6.75 -6.95
C VAL A 89 0.03 7.55 -6.61
N LYS A 90 -0.26 8.63 -7.35
CA LYS A 90 -1.48 9.43 -7.13
C LYS A 90 -2.74 8.60 -7.30
N HIS A 91 -2.80 7.76 -8.33
CA HIS A 91 -3.93 6.87 -8.57
C HIS A 91 -4.14 5.90 -7.40
N TYR A 92 -3.09 5.22 -6.94
CA TYR A 92 -3.16 4.29 -5.81
C TYR A 92 -3.52 5.00 -4.50
N GLU A 93 -3.01 6.20 -4.25
CA GLU A 93 -3.36 6.97 -3.05
C GLU A 93 -4.85 7.35 -3.02
N LEU A 94 -5.40 7.81 -4.14
CA LEU A 94 -6.82 8.12 -4.25
C LEU A 94 -7.67 6.85 -4.13
N PHE A 95 -7.27 5.79 -4.83
CA PHE A 95 -7.95 4.50 -4.80
C PHE A 95 -8.00 3.93 -3.38
N LEU A 96 -6.89 3.93 -2.64
CA LEU A 96 -6.85 3.43 -1.27
C LEU A 96 -7.70 4.27 -0.32
N LYS A 97 -7.75 5.60 -0.50
CA LYS A 97 -8.65 6.46 0.29
C LYS A 97 -10.12 6.11 0.06
N ASP A 98 -10.52 5.95 -1.20
CA ASP A 98 -11.88 5.55 -1.56
C ASP A 98 -12.19 4.14 -1.02
N PHE A 99 -11.20 3.24 -1.05
CA PHE A 99 -11.34 1.89 -0.53
C PHE A 99 -11.51 1.86 0.99
N VAL A 100 -10.73 2.65 1.74
CA VAL A 100 -10.91 2.82 3.19
C VAL A 100 -12.31 3.34 3.50
N ALA A 101 -12.79 4.34 2.75
CA ALA A 101 -14.14 4.88 2.93
C ALA A 101 -15.22 3.82 2.68
N ALA A 102 -15.07 3.00 1.63
CA ALA A 102 -16.00 1.91 1.33
C ALA A 102 -16.01 0.82 2.41
N ILE A 103 -14.84 0.44 2.94
CA ILE A 103 -14.73 -0.55 4.03
C ILE A 103 -15.38 -0.01 5.31
N LYS A 104 -15.13 1.26 5.66
CA LYS A 104 -15.78 1.91 6.82
C LYS A 104 -17.29 2.03 6.70
N ASN A 105 -17.82 2.05 5.48
CA ASN A 105 -19.27 2.06 5.24
C ASN A 105 -19.91 0.67 5.29
N THR A 106 -19.11 -0.40 5.12
CA THR A 106 -19.60 -1.78 5.00
C THR A 106 -19.45 -2.57 6.29
N PHE A 107 -18.40 -2.32 7.07
CA PHE A 107 -18.16 -2.97 8.36
C PHE A 107 -18.10 -1.96 9.49
N SER A 108 -18.49 -2.37 10.71
CA SER A 108 -18.45 -1.49 11.87
C SER A 108 -17.01 -1.21 12.30
N GLN A 109 -16.79 -0.07 12.94
CA GLN A 109 -15.46 0.29 13.44
C GLN A 109 -14.96 -0.69 14.52
N GLU A 110 -15.88 -1.32 15.27
CA GLU A 110 -15.56 -2.34 16.27
C GLU A 110 -15.08 -3.64 15.61
N ASP A 111 -15.73 -4.07 14.52
CA ASP A 111 -15.31 -5.24 13.76
C ASP A 111 -13.93 -5.06 13.15
N ILE A 112 -13.66 -3.87 12.60
CA ILE A 112 -12.34 -3.51 12.03
C ILE A 112 -11.27 -3.52 13.13
N ARG A 113 -11.55 -2.97 14.32
CA ARG A 113 -10.63 -3.03 15.46
C ARG A 113 -10.36 -4.47 15.88
N ASN A 114 -11.41 -5.25 16.07
CA ASN A 114 -11.31 -6.66 16.44
C ASN A 114 -10.49 -7.48 15.42
N TYR A 115 -10.60 -7.17 14.13
CA TYR A 115 -9.78 -7.78 13.08
C TYR A 115 -8.29 -7.45 13.25
N PHE A 116 -7.94 -6.17 13.43
CA PHE A 116 -6.54 -5.77 13.66
C PHE A 116 -5.95 -6.28 14.97
N ASP A 117 -6.79 -6.48 15.99
CA ASP A 117 -6.36 -7.01 17.28
C ASP A 117 -6.23 -8.55 17.26
N SER A 118 -6.82 -9.22 16.26
CA SER A 118 -6.68 -10.66 16.03
C SER A 118 -5.42 -11.04 15.22
N SER A 119 -4.52 -10.09 14.97
CA SER A 119 -3.29 -10.26 14.17
C SER A 119 -3.53 -10.72 12.73
N PRO A 120 -3.97 -9.81 11.85
CA PRO A 120 -4.33 -10.16 10.48
C PRO A 120 -3.10 -10.48 9.62
N GLN A 121 -3.15 -11.57 8.87
CA GLN A 121 -2.15 -11.92 7.87
C GLN A 121 -2.48 -11.23 6.53
N LEU A 122 -1.46 -10.61 5.90
CA LEU A 122 -1.59 -9.96 4.58
C LEU A 122 -1.28 -10.90 3.41
N SER A 123 -0.60 -12.02 3.70
CA SER A 123 -0.20 -13.02 2.72
C SER A 123 -0.99 -14.31 2.95
N PRO A 124 -1.49 -14.96 1.88
CA PRO A 124 -1.90 -16.35 2.00
C PRO A 124 -0.65 -17.14 2.39
N GLU A 125 -0.77 -18.01 3.39
CA GLU A 125 0.27 -18.96 3.76
C GLU A 125 0.64 -19.75 2.50
N ASP A 126 1.78 -19.43 1.87
CA ASP A 126 2.41 -20.33 0.91
C ASP A 126 2.95 -21.48 1.76
N GLU A 127 2.17 -22.56 1.84
CA GLU A 127 2.65 -23.83 2.38
C GLU A 127 3.88 -24.27 1.57
N GLY A 128 5.06 -24.26 2.21
CA GLY A 128 6.14 -25.16 1.85
C GLY A 128 7.42 -24.51 1.35
N SER A 129 8.25 -24.10 2.29
CA SER A 129 9.71 -24.18 2.17
C SER A 129 10.30 -24.18 3.57
N SER A 130 10.81 -25.33 4.01
CA SER A 130 11.38 -25.52 5.35
C SER A 130 12.80 -24.96 5.51
N ASP A 131 13.25 -24.12 4.59
CA ASP A 131 14.50 -23.37 4.69
C ASP A 131 14.14 -21.91 4.91
N LEU A 132 14.33 -21.43 6.15
CA LEU A 132 14.20 -20.02 6.52
C LEU A 132 15.33 -19.24 5.83
N ASP A 133 15.05 -18.61 4.70
CA ASP A 133 16.01 -17.73 4.04
C ASP A 133 15.96 -16.33 4.69
N PHE A 134 17.06 -15.58 4.64
CA PHE A 134 17.11 -14.20 5.15
C PHE A 134 16.09 -13.29 4.47
N SER A 135 15.71 -13.61 3.23
CA SER A 135 14.62 -12.94 2.51
C SER A 135 13.27 -13.11 3.20
N ASP A 136 13.01 -14.27 3.80
CA ASP A 136 11.72 -14.58 4.43
C ASP A 136 11.55 -13.78 5.73
N VAL A 137 12.63 -13.62 6.50
CA VAL A 137 12.64 -12.79 7.71
C VAL A 137 12.43 -11.30 7.39
N LEU A 138 13.03 -10.80 6.31
CA LEU A 138 12.83 -9.42 5.87
C LEU A 138 11.41 -9.21 5.33
N GLN A 139 10.85 -10.18 4.61
CA GLN A 139 9.49 -10.13 4.11
C GLN A 139 8.47 -10.12 5.26
N GLU A 140 8.65 -10.98 6.26
CA GLU A 140 7.81 -11.00 7.46
C GLU A 140 7.86 -9.65 8.20
N ALA A 141 9.07 -9.09 8.41
CA ALA A 141 9.22 -7.77 9.02
C ALA A 141 8.55 -6.66 8.20
N GLU A 142 8.64 -6.71 6.87
CA GLU A 142 7.95 -5.78 5.98
C GLU A 142 6.44 -5.91 6.03
N GLU A 143 5.91 -7.13 6.15
CA GLU A 143 4.49 -7.41 6.32
C GLU A 143 3.97 -6.88 7.65
N ILE A 144 4.69 -7.09 8.76
CA ILE A 144 4.34 -6.54 10.07
C ILE A 144 4.26 -5.00 10.01
N LEU A 145 5.27 -4.36 9.43
CA LEU A 145 5.27 -2.91 9.24
C LEU A 145 4.11 -2.45 8.34
N ALA A 146 3.80 -3.21 7.29
CA ALA A 146 2.66 -2.91 6.42
C ALA A 146 1.32 -3.05 7.17
N VAL A 147 1.13 -4.07 8.00
CA VAL A 147 -0.08 -4.22 8.83
C VAL A 147 -0.25 -3.02 9.76
N GLU A 148 0.84 -2.57 10.39
CA GLU A 148 0.78 -1.41 11.28
C GLU A 148 0.46 -0.11 10.53
N GLU A 149 1.07 0.12 9.37
CA GLU A 149 0.76 1.25 8.50
C GLU A 149 -0.68 1.22 8.01
N ILE A 150 -1.18 0.04 7.63
CA ILE A 150 -2.58 -0.17 7.23
C ILE A 150 -3.51 0.11 8.42
N LYS A 151 -3.19 -0.39 9.62
CA LYS A 151 -3.97 -0.13 10.85
C LYS A 151 -4.15 1.37 11.09
N ARG A 152 -3.10 2.17 10.89
CA ARG A 152 -3.15 3.65 11.00
C ARG A 152 -4.04 4.34 9.95
N LEU A 153 -4.36 3.69 8.83
CA LEU A 153 -5.29 4.24 7.84
C LEU A 153 -6.76 4.05 8.26
N PHE A 154 -7.02 3.03 9.08
CA PHE A 154 -8.38 2.69 9.51
C PHE A 154 -8.75 3.26 10.88
N LEU A 155 -7.81 3.30 11.84
CA LEU A 155 -8.00 3.72 13.22
C LEU A 155 -7.52 5.15 13.49
#